data_AF-A0A960JYK2-F1
#
_entry.id   AF-A0A960JYK2-F1
#
_cell.length_a   1.000
_cell.length_b   1.000
_cell.length_c   1.000
_cell.angle_alpha   90.00
_cell.angle_beta   90.00
_cell.angle_gamma   90.00
#
_symmetry.space_group_name_H-M   'P 1'
#
loop_
_entity.id
_entity.type
_entity.pdbx_description
1 polymer ?
#
loop_
_entity_poly.entity_id
_entity_poly.type
_entity_poly.pdbx_seq_one_letter_code
_entity_poly.pdbx_strand_id
1 'polypeptide(L)'
;MRRPRLHFARILSAFLSVAVLLPWLPARGEEAPWVRLETEGFTLFSNAEPEVTVEVGAELSMLRGALEGWMGGLAVHSPMPTFVYVFRDEGSFWPYKQGVNGDPRNIAGYFLSHPLGNYVAVNGAVGPSPSRVIYHEYLHQFVRDNLPGMPLWFNEGLAELYGSFEVRGEKALVGLPHESHVRYLRQQGMMPLRELLAVGPGSELYNESSRRGVFYAQSWLLVHYLMVGDGVRGEQLIRFLDQVAAGVETEEAFEAAFDARFSTLEEELQAYLAEADLPVLEVAAGDLGGVFRSRLTALPPAEVQYRLGDLAAHAGPRSAQFVRGHFDRALELQPDHGGAWAGLGYLEDLQGSSDEAAVLYEKALELTPGDFRIHFLLGRSLLQVLAVRGYEGSLAGEDLARLERAIRALERSLELHPDFPEALATLGAAWVYHPRPEEEGLRVLARARRWLPERADVVFNQTVLAGRLGHRAQARSLLHGVLEPMAGPEMAEQAREAIARAELLRARDLARGGEVEEATAALRALVEEDYDLPLAASAQALLDALEGR
;
A
#
# COMPACT_ATOMS: atom_id res chain seq x y z
N MET A 1 31.29 -11.33 36.07
CA MET A 1 30.05 -10.75 36.65
C MET A 1 28.89 -11.16 35.76
N ARG A 2 28.03 -12.06 36.25
CA ARG A 2 26.88 -12.61 35.52
C ARG A 2 25.77 -11.57 35.51
N ARG A 3 25.29 -11.17 34.33
CA ARG A 3 24.07 -10.37 34.17
C ARG A 3 22.85 -11.20 34.60
N PRO A 4 21.88 -10.64 35.34
CA PRO A 4 20.74 -11.41 35.81
C PRO A 4 19.82 -11.73 34.62
N ARG A 5 19.48 -13.01 34.48
CA ARG A 5 18.35 -13.51 33.68
C ARG A 5 17.13 -13.51 34.59
N LEU A 6 16.22 -12.54 34.47
CA LEU A 6 14.89 -12.42 35.12
C LEU A 6 14.23 -11.20 34.42
N HIS A 7 13.07 -11.22 33.75
CA HIS A 7 11.85 -12.03 33.81
C HIS A 7 11.34 -12.33 32.37
N PHE A 8 11.06 -13.60 32.04
CA PHE A 8 10.41 -13.96 30.76
C PHE A 8 9.44 -15.15 30.91
N ALA A 9 9.01 -15.45 32.14
CA ALA A 9 8.14 -16.57 32.41
C ALA A 9 6.92 -16.09 33.21
N ARG A 10 5.89 -15.63 32.49
CA ARG A 10 4.45 -15.56 32.88
C ARG A 10 3.64 -14.63 31.97
N ILE A 11 3.85 -14.72 30.66
CA ILE A 11 3.04 -13.99 29.69
C ILE A 11 2.16 -15.03 28.98
N LEU A 12 0.84 -14.85 29.10
CA LEU A 12 -0.21 -15.51 28.30
C LEU A 12 -0.60 -16.99 28.56
N SER A 13 -0.52 -17.52 29.79
CA SER A 13 -1.07 -18.86 30.08
C SER A 13 -2.61 -18.96 30.15
N ALA A 14 -3.36 -17.85 30.08
CA ALA A 14 -4.83 -17.86 30.24
C ALA A 14 -5.63 -17.77 28.92
N PHE A 15 -5.03 -17.32 27.82
CA PHE A 15 -5.75 -17.04 26.56
C PHE A 15 -5.26 -17.85 25.35
N LEU A 16 -4.18 -18.62 25.52
CA LEU A 16 -3.56 -19.40 24.46
C LEU A 16 -3.79 -20.89 24.66
N SER A 17 -4.82 -21.41 24.01
CA SER A 17 -4.94 -22.85 23.79
C SER A 17 -4.10 -23.23 22.57
N VAL A 18 -2.80 -23.45 22.79
CA VAL A 18 -1.91 -23.93 21.72
C VAL A 18 -2.14 -25.43 21.53
N ALA A 19 -2.89 -25.81 20.50
CA ALA A 19 -2.96 -27.19 20.06
C ALA A 19 -1.72 -27.51 19.19
N VAL A 20 -0.60 -27.83 19.83
CA VAL A 20 0.59 -28.34 19.13
C VAL A 20 0.37 -29.80 18.77
N LEU A 21 -0.06 -30.08 17.54
CA LEU A 21 -0.03 -31.43 16.97
C LEU A 21 1.20 -31.53 16.05
N LEU A 22 2.39 -31.64 16.65
CA LEU A 22 3.63 -31.90 15.91
C LEU A 22 4.44 -33.02 16.59
N PRO A 23 4.86 -34.05 15.85
CA PRO A 23 5.93 -34.91 16.29
C PRO A 23 7.25 -34.15 16.06
N TRP A 24 7.84 -33.52 17.08
CA TRP A 24 9.11 -32.82 16.87
C TRP A 24 10.10 -32.94 18.03
N LEU A 25 11.22 -33.61 17.75
CA LEU A 25 12.56 -33.14 18.11
C LEU A 25 13.45 -33.43 16.89
N PRO A 26 14.19 -32.45 16.34
CA PRO A 26 15.14 -32.71 15.28
C PRO A 26 16.36 -33.41 15.86
N ALA A 27 17.11 -34.10 15.00
CA ALA A 27 18.45 -34.51 15.36
C ALA A 27 19.34 -33.26 15.56
N ARG A 28 20.33 -33.33 16.46
CA ARG A 28 21.33 -32.26 16.62
C ARG A 28 22.00 -31.97 15.28
N GLY A 29 21.83 -30.76 14.77
CA GLY A 29 22.48 -30.28 13.54
C GLY A 29 21.55 -30.08 12.34
N GLU A 30 20.27 -30.41 12.44
CA GLU A 30 19.28 -30.09 11.40
C GLU A 30 18.76 -28.66 11.56
N GLU A 31 18.49 -28.00 10.42
CA GLU A 31 17.84 -26.69 10.40
C GLU A 31 16.48 -26.77 11.11
N ALA A 32 16.16 -25.67 11.80
CA ALA A 32 14.84 -25.38 12.33
C ALA A 32 13.72 -25.72 11.33
N PRO A 33 12.63 -26.39 11.74
CA PRO A 33 11.51 -26.60 10.86
C PRO A 33 10.81 -25.25 10.67
N TRP A 34 10.46 -24.92 9.44
CA TRP A 34 9.60 -23.77 9.22
C TRP A 34 8.15 -24.16 9.51
N VAL A 35 7.43 -23.26 10.16
CA VAL A 35 6.01 -23.39 10.50
C VAL A 35 5.21 -22.22 9.96
N ARG A 36 3.94 -22.46 9.68
CA ARG A 36 2.93 -21.46 9.30
C ARG A 36 1.95 -21.27 10.44
N LEU A 37 1.64 -20.01 10.73
CA LEU A 37 0.56 -19.58 11.61
C LEU A 37 -0.33 -18.60 10.84
N GLU A 38 -1.62 -18.85 10.83
CA GLU A 38 -2.61 -17.93 10.27
C GLU A 38 -3.33 -17.22 11.39
N THR A 39 -3.50 -15.91 11.23
CA THR A 39 -4.34 -15.08 12.09
C THR A 39 -5.32 -14.29 11.23
N GLU A 40 -6.20 -13.53 11.86
CA GLU A 40 -7.02 -12.57 11.14
C GLU A 40 -6.13 -11.42 10.62
N GLY A 41 -5.92 -11.35 9.31
CA GLY A 41 -5.13 -10.31 8.64
C GLY A 41 -3.65 -10.62 8.42
N PHE A 42 -3.08 -11.64 9.08
CA PHE A 42 -1.66 -11.98 8.93
C PHE A 42 -1.42 -13.46 8.65
N THR A 43 -0.41 -13.75 7.83
CA THR A 43 0.15 -15.10 7.65
C THR A 43 1.62 -15.08 8.06
N LEU A 44 1.95 -15.80 9.13
CA LEU A 44 3.31 -15.91 9.64
C LEU A 44 3.99 -17.16 9.08
N PHE A 45 5.24 -17.01 8.66
CA PHE A 45 6.17 -18.09 8.34
C PHE A 45 7.36 -17.97 9.29
N SER A 46 7.70 -19.03 10.02
CA SER A 46 8.70 -18.92 11.09
C SER A 46 9.56 -20.15 11.25
N ASN A 47 10.83 -19.96 11.55
CA ASN A 47 11.71 -21.02 12.06
C ASN A 47 12.17 -20.76 13.51
N ALA A 48 11.56 -19.76 14.17
CA ALA A 48 11.78 -19.44 15.57
C ALA A 48 11.12 -20.49 16.49
N GLU A 49 11.33 -20.35 17.79
CA GLU A 49 10.64 -21.20 18.77
C GLU A 49 9.12 -20.98 18.67
N PRO A 50 8.29 -22.03 18.77
CA PRO A 50 6.83 -21.94 18.65
C PRO A 50 6.20 -20.83 19.51
N GLU A 51 6.69 -20.65 20.73
CA GLU A 51 6.23 -19.62 21.66
C GLU A 51 6.45 -18.22 21.11
N VAL A 52 7.62 -17.96 20.50
CA VAL A 52 7.96 -16.67 19.89
C VAL A 52 7.08 -16.40 18.67
N THR A 53 6.88 -17.39 17.80
CA THR A 53 6.00 -17.26 16.62
C THR A 53 4.58 -16.89 17.04
N VAL A 54 4.09 -17.55 18.09
CA VAL A 54 2.75 -17.36 18.63
C VAL A 54 2.60 -16.00 19.31
N GLU A 55 3.60 -15.57 20.07
CA GLU A 55 3.66 -14.24 20.70
C GLU A 55 3.59 -13.12 19.65
N VAL A 56 4.43 -13.18 18.61
CA VAL A 56 4.41 -12.19 17.51
C VAL A 56 3.04 -12.16 16.81
N GLY A 57 2.46 -13.34 16.53
CA GLY A 57 1.14 -13.41 15.92
C GLY A 57 0.03 -12.83 16.81
N ALA A 58 0.10 -13.07 18.11
CA ALA A 58 -0.86 -12.54 19.08
C ALA A 58 -0.75 -11.01 19.21
N GLU A 59 0.45 -10.47 19.32
CA GLU A 59 0.68 -9.02 19.41
C GLU A 59 0.19 -8.27 18.18
N LEU A 60 0.51 -8.75 16.97
CA LEU A 60 0.02 -8.12 15.72
C LEU A 60 -1.51 -8.19 15.62
N SER A 61 -2.12 -9.29 16.07
CA SER A 61 -3.58 -9.42 16.11
C SER A 61 -4.20 -8.45 17.11
N MET A 62 -3.58 -8.28 18.29
CA MET A 62 -4.05 -7.33 19.31
C MET A 62 -3.86 -5.86 18.86
N LEU A 63 -2.76 -5.55 18.16
CA LEU A 63 -2.57 -4.24 17.55
C LEU A 63 -3.68 -3.93 16.54
N ARG A 64 -3.98 -4.89 15.65
CA ARG A 64 -5.09 -4.76 14.69
C ARG A 64 -6.43 -4.55 15.42
N GLY A 65 -6.73 -5.34 16.44
CA GLY A 65 -7.97 -5.18 17.20
C GLY A 65 -8.04 -3.87 17.99
N ALA A 66 -6.91 -3.33 18.46
CA ALA A 66 -6.86 -2.00 19.08
C ALA A 66 -7.28 -0.91 18.08
N LEU A 67 -6.77 -1.02 16.85
CA LEU A 67 -7.13 -0.10 15.76
C LEU A 67 -8.60 -0.25 15.34
N GLU A 68 -9.11 -1.48 15.24
CA GLU A 68 -10.54 -1.75 14.96
C GLU A 68 -11.46 -1.18 16.04
N GLY A 69 -11.09 -1.35 17.31
CA GLY A 69 -11.81 -0.79 18.45
C GLY A 69 -11.88 0.73 18.39
N TRP A 70 -10.78 1.38 17.99
CA TRP A 70 -10.75 2.82 17.80
C TRP A 70 -11.65 3.30 16.64
N MET A 71 -11.74 2.54 15.54
CA MET A 71 -12.67 2.87 14.44
C MET A 71 -14.16 2.62 14.78
N GLY A 72 -14.50 2.32 16.04
CA GLY A 72 -15.87 2.13 16.47
C GLY A 72 -16.52 0.88 15.89
N GLY A 73 -15.72 -0.15 15.56
CA GLY A 73 -16.20 -1.40 14.97
C GLY A 73 -16.48 -1.34 13.46
N LEU A 74 -16.07 -0.27 12.78
CA LEU A 74 -15.96 -0.28 11.32
C LEU A 74 -14.97 -1.36 10.88
N ALA A 75 -15.30 -2.06 9.79
CA ALA A 75 -14.44 -3.10 9.25
C ALA A 75 -13.10 -2.51 8.79
N VAL A 76 -11.99 -3.04 9.32
CA VAL A 76 -10.66 -2.71 8.83
C VAL A 76 -10.42 -3.45 7.53
N HIS A 77 -10.29 -2.67 6.46
CA HIS A 77 -9.94 -3.14 5.14
C HIS A 77 -8.41 -3.22 5.02
N SER A 78 -7.94 -4.33 4.45
CA SER A 78 -6.57 -4.47 3.99
C SER A 78 -6.62 -5.26 2.68
N PRO A 79 -6.55 -4.58 1.53
CA PRO A 79 -6.67 -5.25 0.23
C PRO A 79 -5.50 -6.21 -0.02
N MET A 80 -4.34 -5.96 0.60
CA MET A 80 -3.16 -6.78 0.40
C MET A 80 -2.88 -7.69 1.60
N PRO A 81 -2.57 -8.99 1.38
CA PRO A 81 -2.19 -9.88 2.47
C PRO A 81 -0.89 -9.42 3.11
N THR A 82 -0.78 -9.59 4.43
CA THR A 82 0.45 -9.30 5.17
C THR A 82 1.16 -10.61 5.56
N PHE A 83 2.35 -10.80 5.00
CA PHE A 83 3.22 -11.94 5.25
C PHE A 83 4.30 -11.58 6.26
N VAL A 84 4.42 -12.35 7.32
CA VAL A 84 5.32 -12.06 8.45
C VAL A 84 6.33 -13.18 8.62
N TYR A 85 7.61 -12.87 8.50
CA TYR A 85 8.71 -13.80 8.56
C TYR A 85 9.44 -13.68 9.89
N VAL A 86 9.28 -14.68 10.75
CA VAL A 86 9.87 -14.69 12.10
C VAL A 86 11.07 -15.62 12.12
N PHE A 87 12.26 -15.02 12.02
CA PHE A 87 13.54 -15.72 12.01
C PHE A 87 13.98 -16.07 13.42
N ARG A 88 14.54 -17.25 13.61
CA ARG A 88 15.03 -17.74 14.91
C ARG A 88 16.09 -16.85 15.53
N ASP A 89 17.04 -16.41 14.71
CA ASP A 89 18.24 -15.71 15.14
C ASP A 89 18.83 -14.85 14.01
N GLU A 90 19.86 -14.07 14.36
CA GLU A 90 20.58 -13.20 13.44
C GLU A 90 21.17 -13.96 12.25
N GLY A 91 21.60 -15.21 12.43
CA GLY A 91 22.19 -16.02 11.36
C GLY A 91 21.16 -16.37 10.29
N SER A 92 19.98 -16.82 10.71
CA SER A 92 18.87 -17.11 9.78
C SER A 92 18.25 -15.86 9.15
N PHE A 93 18.30 -14.72 9.84
CA PHE A 93 17.77 -13.45 9.33
C PHE A 93 18.73 -12.73 8.38
N TRP A 94 20.04 -12.84 8.59
CA TRP A 94 21.09 -12.11 7.86
C TRP A 94 20.91 -12.10 6.32
N PRO A 95 20.59 -13.23 5.66
CA PRO A 95 20.39 -13.27 4.21
C PRO A 95 19.18 -12.47 3.71
N TYR A 96 18.31 -11.99 4.59
CA TYR A 96 17.07 -11.27 4.25
C TYR A 96 17.03 -9.85 4.82
N LYS A 97 18.04 -9.42 5.58
CA LYS A 97 18.09 -8.06 6.14
C LYS A 97 18.11 -7.00 5.04
N GLN A 98 17.24 -5.99 5.18
CA GLN A 98 17.40 -4.71 4.50
C GLN A 98 18.38 -3.86 5.31
N GLY A 99 19.31 -3.16 4.67
CA GLY A 99 20.17 -2.21 5.37
C GLY A 99 19.66 -0.78 5.17
N VAL A 100 19.73 0.06 6.20
CA VAL A 100 19.56 1.52 6.01
C VAL A 100 20.81 2.02 5.28
N ASN A 101 20.64 2.66 4.12
CA ASN A 101 21.76 3.07 3.27
C ASN A 101 22.74 1.91 2.93
N GLY A 102 22.23 0.67 2.86
CA GLY A 102 23.04 -0.51 2.58
C GLY A 102 23.78 -1.11 3.78
N ASP A 103 23.57 -0.62 5.02
CA ASP A 103 24.12 -1.25 6.24
C ASP A 103 23.07 -2.11 6.96
N PRO A 104 23.13 -3.45 6.87
CA PRO A 104 22.16 -4.36 7.47
C PRO A 104 22.37 -4.60 8.97
N ARG A 105 23.42 -4.06 9.60
CA ARG A 105 23.89 -4.52 10.92
C ARG A 105 22.97 -4.17 12.09
N ASN A 106 22.15 -3.12 11.99
CA ASN A 106 21.39 -2.59 13.13
C ASN A 106 19.86 -2.72 13.02
N ILE A 107 19.35 -3.49 12.05
CA ILE A 107 17.91 -3.69 11.90
C ILE A 107 17.51 -5.00 12.58
N ALA A 108 16.56 -4.94 13.52
CA ALA A 108 16.01 -6.13 14.17
C ALA A 108 14.67 -6.58 13.54
N GLY A 109 14.09 -5.76 12.67
CA GLY A 109 13.02 -6.12 11.76
C GLY A 109 12.63 -4.97 10.83
N TYR A 110 11.85 -5.25 9.79
CA TYR A 110 11.38 -4.26 8.83
C TYR A 110 9.97 -4.59 8.31
N PHE A 111 9.33 -3.61 7.71
CA PHE A 111 8.07 -3.72 6.96
C PHE A 111 8.30 -3.19 5.53
N LEU A 112 7.76 -3.89 4.53
CA LEU A 112 7.80 -3.49 3.13
C LEU A 112 6.39 -3.57 2.54
N SER A 113 5.88 -2.46 2.03
CA SER A 113 4.66 -2.44 1.22
C SER A 113 5.01 -2.71 -0.25
N HIS A 114 4.31 -3.67 -0.87
CA HIS A 114 4.49 -3.99 -2.28
C HIS A 114 3.14 -4.27 -2.96
N PRO A 115 2.99 -4.01 -4.28
CA PRO A 115 1.81 -4.37 -5.07
C PRO A 115 1.30 -5.81 -4.99
N LEU A 116 2.06 -6.74 -4.40
CA LEU A 116 1.69 -8.17 -4.31
C LEU A 116 1.41 -8.62 -2.86
N GLY A 117 1.63 -7.74 -1.88
CA GLY A 117 1.52 -8.07 -0.46
C GLY A 117 2.40 -7.16 0.39
N ASN A 118 2.14 -7.16 1.69
CA ASN A 118 3.00 -6.55 2.69
C ASN A 118 3.95 -7.61 3.25
N TYR A 119 5.22 -7.27 3.43
CA TYR A 119 6.26 -8.19 3.91
C TYR A 119 6.88 -7.64 5.18
N VAL A 120 6.74 -8.39 6.27
CA VAL A 120 7.37 -8.11 7.56
C VAL A 120 8.44 -9.15 7.80
N ALA A 121 9.62 -8.74 8.25
CA ALA A 121 10.64 -9.68 8.70
C ALA A 121 11.16 -9.27 10.07
N VAL A 122 11.28 -10.23 10.99
CA VAL A 122 11.73 -10.00 12.38
C VAL A 122 12.79 -10.99 12.81
N ASN A 123 13.75 -10.52 13.61
CA ASN A 123 14.67 -11.36 14.35
C ASN A 123 14.04 -11.75 15.70
N GLY A 124 13.52 -12.98 15.78
CA GLY A 124 12.90 -13.54 16.99
C GLY A 124 13.84 -13.70 18.19
N ALA A 125 15.17 -13.65 18.01
CA ALA A 125 16.11 -13.67 19.13
C ALA A 125 16.21 -12.34 19.88
N VAL A 126 15.79 -11.23 19.25
CA VAL A 126 15.74 -9.90 19.89
C VAL A 126 14.40 -9.69 20.63
N GLY A 127 13.53 -10.72 20.61
CA GLY A 127 12.16 -10.65 21.10
C GLY A 127 11.29 -9.78 20.18
N PRO A 128 10.01 -9.55 20.52
CA PRO A 128 9.14 -8.63 19.80
C PRO A 128 9.48 -7.15 20.01
N SER A 129 10.41 -6.78 20.90
CA SER A 129 10.86 -5.39 21.12
C SER A 129 11.33 -4.58 19.88
N PRO A 130 11.74 -5.16 18.73
CA PRO A 130 11.91 -4.45 17.45
C PRO A 130 10.61 -3.90 16.86
N SER A 131 9.48 -4.22 17.49
CA SER A 131 8.11 -3.99 17.05
C SER A 131 7.80 -2.56 16.66
N ARG A 132 8.40 -1.55 17.31
CA ARG A 132 8.01 -0.17 17.06
C ARG A 132 8.11 0.23 15.60
N VAL A 133 9.20 -0.12 14.91
CA VAL A 133 9.34 0.20 13.48
C VAL A 133 8.27 -0.52 12.66
N ILE A 134 8.01 -1.79 12.98
CA ILE A 134 7.02 -2.59 12.25
C ILE A 134 5.60 -2.08 12.47
N TYR A 135 5.26 -1.74 13.71
CA TYR A 135 3.96 -1.18 14.07
C TYR A 135 3.77 0.19 13.42
N HIS A 136 4.81 1.03 13.44
CA HIS A 136 4.80 2.34 12.80
C HIS A 136 4.53 2.23 11.29
N GLU A 137 5.27 1.38 10.58
CA GLU A 137 5.08 1.16 9.14
C GLU A 137 3.73 0.48 8.83
N TYR A 138 3.29 -0.47 9.66
CA TYR A 138 1.94 -1.04 9.54
C TYR A 138 0.85 0.01 9.74
N LEU A 139 1.07 1.01 10.60
CA LEU A 139 0.11 2.09 10.79
C LEU A 139 -0.02 2.98 9.55
N HIS A 140 1.07 3.28 8.86
CA HIS A 140 0.99 3.98 7.58
C HIS A 140 0.17 3.21 6.54
N GLN A 141 0.35 1.87 6.50
CA GLN A 141 -0.47 1.01 5.67
C GLN A 141 -1.96 1.10 6.06
N PHE A 142 -2.23 0.97 7.36
CA PHE A 142 -3.57 1.03 7.91
C PHE A 142 -4.29 2.34 7.57
N VAL A 143 -3.63 3.48 7.80
CA VAL A 143 -4.17 4.82 7.50
C VAL A 143 -4.42 4.94 6.01
N ARG A 144 -3.50 4.48 5.16
CA ARG A 144 -3.69 4.53 3.71
C ARG A 144 -4.91 3.72 3.24
N ASP A 145 -5.11 2.53 3.81
CA ASP A 145 -6.18 1.62 3.39
C ASP A 145 -7.56 2.02 3.96
N ASN A 146 -7.61 2.62 5.15
CA ASN A 146 -8.84 2.82 5.91
C ASN A 146 -9.23 4.30 6.10
N LEU A 147 -8.26 5.20 6.03
CA LEU A 147 -8.42 6.63 6.27
C LEU A 147 -7.72 7.43 5.14
N PRO A 148 -8.13 7.24 3.86
CA PRO A 148 -7.51 7.93 2.75
C PRO A 148 -7.70 9.45 2.86
N GLY A 149 -6.65 10.22 2.52
CA GLY A 149 -6.69 11.68 2.53
C GLY A 149 -6.48 12.33 3.91
N MET A 150 -6.08 11.56 4.92
CA MET A 150 -5.72 12.14 6.21
C MET A 150 -4.47 13.04 6.13
N PRO A 151 -4.42 14.14 6.90
CA PRO A 151 -3.24 15.00 6.98
C PRO A 151 -1.99 14.27 7.44
N LEU A 152 -0.82 14.71 6.94
CA LEU A 152 0.46 14.06 7.24
C LEU A 152 0.77 14.03 8.74
N TRP A 153 0.58 15.15 9.46
CA TRP A 153 0.81 15.21 10.91
C TRP A 153 -0.03 14.17 11.67
N PHE A 154 -1.25 13.88 11.20
CA PHE A 154 -2.13 12.92 11.85
C PHE A 154 -1.65 11.50 11.58
N ASN A 155 -1.31 11.19 10.32
CA ASN A 155 -0.75 9.90 9.93
C ASN A 155 0.52 9.57 10.74
N GLU A 156 1.46 10.51 10.81
CA GLU A 156 2.71 10.35 11.55
C GLU A 156 2.48 10.28 13.07
N GLY A 157 1.63 11.16 13.61
CA GLY A 157 1.32 11.17 15.04
C GLY A 157 0.62 9.89 15.49
N LEU A 158 -0.28 9.33 14.67
CA LEU A 158 -0.96 8.07 14.94
C LEU A 158 -0.01 6.88 14.83
N ALA A 159 0.87 6.88 13.83
CA ALA A 159 1.93 5.87 13.68
C ALA A 159 2.92 5.88 14.85
N GLU A 160 3.25 7.05 15.39
CA GLU A 160 4.05 7.18 16.62
C GLU A 160 3.28 6.73 17.87
N LEU A 161 1.99 7.09 17.98
CA LEU A 161 1.14 6.71 19.10
C LEU A 161 1.03 5.18 19.23
N TYR A 162 0.62 4.51 18.15
CA TYR A 162 0.47 3.05 18.12
C TYR A 162 1.80 2.32 17.90
N GLY A 163 2.83 2.98 17.39
CA GLY A 163 4.19 2.45 17.35
C GLY A 163 4.76 2.15 18.74
N SER A 164 4.18 2.76 19.78
CA SER A 164 4.50 2.50 21.18
C SER A 164 3.64 1.38 21.82
N PHE A 165 2.82 0.67 21.02
CA PHE A 165 1.95 -0.40 21.50
C PHE A 165 2.75 -1.49 22.25
N GLU A 166 2.26 -1.90 23.41
CA GLU A 166 2.90 -2.94 24.22
C GLU A 166 1.85 -3.78 24.96
N VAL A 167 2.05 -5.09 25.02
CA VAL A 167 1.21 -5.99 25.82
C VAL A 167 1.93 -6.33 27.13
N ARG A 168 1.34 -5.97 28.26
CA ARG A 168 1.85 -6.26 29.61
C ARG A 168 0.83 -7.09 30.40
N GLY A 169 1.06 -8.41 30.45
CA GLY A 169 0.18 -9.33 31.18
C GLY A 169 -1.19 -9.43 30.53
N GLU A 170 -2.24 -8.96 31.21
CA GLU A 170 -3.62 -8.96 30.71
C GLU A 170 -4.05 -7.62 30.10
N LYS A 171 -3.13 -6.66 29.98
CA LYS A 171 -3.38 -5.33 29.43
C LYS A 171 -2.58 -5.09 28.16
N ALA A 172 -3.21 -4.47 27.18
CA ALA A 172 -2.54 -3.80 26.08
C ALA A 172 -2.47 -2.30 26.39
N LEU A 173 -1.31 -1.72 26.14
CA LEU A 173 -0.99 -0.32 26.38
C LEU A 173 -0.86 0.39 25.04
N VAL A 174 -1.59 1.48 24.85
CA VAL A 174 -1.52 2.32 23.64
C VAL A 174 -1.09 3.73 24.04
N GLY A 175 -0.14 4.29 23.30
CA GLY A 175 0.36 5.63 23.56
C GLY A 175 1.32 5.72 24.74
N LEU A 176 2.20 4.74 24.91
CA LEU A 176 3.30 4.85 25.87
C LEU A 176 4.17 6.08 25.53
N PRO A 177 4.49 6.95 26.52
CA PRO A 177 5.18 8.20 26.24
C PRO A 177 6.57 8.00 25.65
N HIS A 178 6.87 8.76 24.59
CA HIS A 178 8.17 8.69 23.97
C HIS A 178 9.17 9.61 24.66
N GLU A 179 10.04 9.06 25.52
CA GLU A 179 11.01 9.87 26.29
C GLU A 179 11.90 10.75 25.42
N SER A 180 12.39 10.26 24.26
CA SER A 180 13.20 11.09 23.37
C SER A 180 12.40 12.23 22.73
N HIS A 181 11.14 12.03 22.31
CA HIS A 181 10.28 13.11 21.81
C HIS A 181 10.00 14.16 22.89
N VAL A 182 9.62 13.73 24.10
CA VAL A 182 9.40 14.63 25.23
C VAL A 182 10.65 15.45 25.53
N ARG A 183 11.82 14.79 25.63
CA ARG A 183 13.10 15.46 25.85
C ARG A 183 13.43 16.42 24.72
N TYR A 184 13.21 16.00 23.48
CA TYR A 184 13.52 16.79 22.29
C TYR A 184 12.65 18.06 22.22
N LEU A 185 11.33 17.94 22.40
CA LEU A 185 10.42 19.09 22.40
C LEU A 185 10.68 20.05 23.58
N ARG A 186 11.02 19.53 24.75
CA ARG A 186 11.42 20.38 25.90
C ARG A 186 12.73 21.14 25.65
N GLN A 187 13.61 20.63 24.78
CA GLN A 187 14.91 21.25 24.48
C GLN A 187 14.88 22.17 23.26
N GLN A 188 14.20 21.76 22.19
CA GLN A 188 14.17 22.48 20.91
C GLN A 188 12.95 23.39 20.77
N GLY A 189 11.92 23.19 21.60
CA GLY A 189 10.63 23.87 21.48
C GLY A 189 9.71 23.20 20.46
N MET A 190 8.47 23.68 20.43
CA MET A 190 7.45 23.31 19.45
C MET A 190 7.43 24.32 18.30
N MET A 191 7.08 23.87 17.10
CA MET A 191 6.72 24.74 15.98
C MET A 191 5.29 25.26 16.13
N PRO A 192 4.93 26.39 15.48
CA PRO A 192 3.55 26.88 15.48
C PRO A 192 2.60 25.83 14.92
N LEU A 193 1.43 25.67 15.56
CA LEU A 193 0.45 24.66 15.18
C LEU A 193 -0.06 24.87 13.76
N ARG A 194 -0.22 26.13 13.33
CA ARG A 194 -0.55 26.47 11.93
C ARG A 194 0.45 25.85 10.95
N GLU A 195 1.75 25.92 11.25
CA GLU A 195 2.79 25.36 10.39
C GLU A 195 2.76 23.84 10.39
N LEU A 196 2.56 23.22 11.56
CA LEU A 196 2.44 21.77 11.72
C LEU A 196 1.29 21.21 10.86
N LEU A 197 0.11 21.83 10.93
CA LEU A 197 -1.09 21.39 10.21
C LEU A 197 -1.00 21.65 8.71
N ALA A 198 -0.11 22.54 8.26
CA ALA A 198 0.11 22.88 6.85
C ALA A 198 1.22 22.03 6.19
N VAL A 199 1.90 21.14 6.92
CA VAL A 199 2.95 20.30 6.33
C VAL A 199 2.34 19.28 5.37
N GLY A 200 2.71 19.39 4.09
CA GLY A 200 2.45 18.38 3.06
C GLY A 200 3.72 17.65 2.61
N PRO A 201 3.59 16.61 1.76
CA PRO A 201 4.72 15.76 1.33
C PRO A 201 5.87 16.52 0.65
N GLY A 202 5.58 17.65 -0.02
CA GLY A 202 6.56 18.50 -0.69
C GLY A 202 7.23 19.57 0.18
N SER A 203 6.90 19.65 1.47
CA SER A 203 7.42 20.71 2.35
C SER A 203 8.90 20.53 2.67
N GLU A 204 9.69 21.62 2.63
CA GLU A 204 11.09 21.62 3.09
C GLU A 204 11.21 21.14 4.55
N LEU A 205 10.20 21.39 5.37
CA LEU A 205 10.13 20.96 6.78
C LEU A 205 10.10 19.43 6.95
N TYR A 206 9.50 18.71 5.99
CA TYR A 206 9.48 17.25 5.98
C TYR A 206 10.77 16.65 5.41
N ASN A 207 11.55 17.40 4.63
CA ASN A 207 12.75 16.92 3.95
C ASN A 207 14.06 17.26 4.68
N GLU A 208 14.09 18.33 5.48
CA GLU A 208 15.27 18.72 6.28
C GLU A 208 15.48 17.82 7.51
N SER A 209 16.68 17.25 7.67
CA SER A 209 16.98 16.28 8.74
C SER A 209 16.87 16.84 10.17
N SER A 210 17.09 18.14 10.36
CA SER A 210 16.98 18.79 11.68
C SER A 210 15.54 19.15 12.06
N ARG A 211 14.72 19.58 11.08
CA ARG A 211 13.33 20.00 11.31
C ARG A 211 12.33 18.85 11.29
N ARG A 212 12.66 17.75 10.60
CA ARG A 212 11.94 16.47 10.71
C ARG A 212 11.75 16.05 12.16
N GLY A 213 12.79 16.14 12.99
CA GLY A 213 12.71 15.71 14.39
C GLY A 213 11.60 16.42 15.19
N VAL A 214 11.42 17.74 15.00
CA VAL A 214 10.35 18.51 15.66
C VAL A 214 9.00 18.09 15.12
N PHE A 215 8.87 17.93 13.80
CA PHE A 215 7.62 17.54 13.15
C PHE A 215 7.09 16.19 13.66
N TYR A 216 7.91 15.14 13.67
CA TYR A 216 7.50 13.82 14.18
C TYR A 216 7.15 13.88 15.67
N ALA A 217 8.02 14.51 16.48
CA ALA A 217 7.81 14.60 17.92
C ALA A 217 6.54 15.38 18.28
N GLN A 218 6.26 16.51 17.60
CA GLN A 218 5.08 17.32 17.89
C GLN A 218 3.81 16.73 17.29
N SER A 219 3.87 16.05 16.15
CA SER A 219 2.76 15.27 15.60
C SER A 219 2.31 14.20 16.59
N TRP A 220 3.27 13.45 17.16
CA TRP A 220 3.00 12.52 18.26
C TRP A 220 2.34 13.21 19.45
N LEU A 221 2.89 14.33 19.93
CA LEU A 221 2.35 15.03 21.10
C LEU A 221 0.90 15.50 20.88
N LEU A 222 0.61 16.06 19.70
CA LEU A 222 -0.73 16.52 19.34
C LEU A 222 -1.72 15.37 19.28
N VAL A 223 -1.40 14.28 18.58
CA VAL A 223 -2.27 13.10 18.50
C VAL A 223 -2.45 12.45 19.88
N HIS A 224 -1.37 12.32 20.66
CA HIS A 224 -1.41 11.78 22.02
C HIS A 224 -2.32 12.62 22.93
N TYR A 225 -2.18 13.94 22.91
CA TYR A 225 -3.06 14.84 23.67
C TYR A 225 -4.53 14.72 23.25
N LEU A 226 -4.80 14.69 21.95
CA LEU A 226 -6.17 14.66 21.43
C LEU A 226 -6.89 13.32 21.65
N MET A 227 -6.15 12.21 21.66
CA MET A 227 -6.72 10.86 21.75
C MET A 227 -6.62 10.23 23.15
N VAL A 228 -5.57 10.55 23.91
CA VAL A 228 -5.23 9.90 25.19
C VAL A 228 -5.33 10.86 26.37
N GLY A 229 -5.16 12.16 26.14
CA GLY A 229 -5.20 13.17 27.19
C GLY A 229 -6.53 13.21 27.95
N ASP A 230 -6.48 13.76 29.17
CA ASP A 230 -7.62 13.82 30.10
C ASP A 230 -8.79 14.70 29.61
N GLY A 231 -8.58 15.49 28.54
CA GLY A 231 -9.61 16.25 27.87
C GLY A 231 -10.20 15.42 26.73
N VAL A 232 -11.50 15.12 26.78
CA VAL A 232 -12.27 14.38 25.76
C VAL A 232 -12.28 15.12 24.41
N ARG A 233 -11.13 15.22 23.73
CA ARG A 233 -10.95 15.94 22.47
C ARG A 233 -11.04 15.02 21.25
N GLY A 234 -11.20 13.71 21.45
CA GLY A 234 -11.37 12.74 20.37
C GLY A 234 -12.54 13.06 19.43
N GLU A 235 -13.69 13.48 19.96
CA GLU A 235 -14.82 13.89 19.12
C GLU A 235 -14.55 15.18 18.33
N GLN A 236 -13.79 16.12 18.90
CA GLN A 236 -13.37 17.34 18.20
C GLN A 236 -12.38 17.00 17.08
N LEU A 237 -11.45 16.10 17.34
CA LEU A 237 -10.51 15.58 16.34
C LEU A 237 -11.26 14.92 15.18
N ILE A 238 -12.25 14.05 15.45
CA ILE A 238 -13.05 13.42 14.39
C ILE A 238 -13.75 14.49 13.53
N ARG A 239 -14.42 15.47 14.16
CA ARG A 239 -15.07 16.57 13.42
C ARG A 239 -14.07 17.38 12.60
N PHE A 240 -12.88 17.62 13.12
CA PHE A 240 -11.82 18.33 12.40
C PHE A 240 -11.36 17.56 11.18
N LEU A 241 -11.05 16.27 11.33
CA LEU A 241 -10.61 15.41 10.23
C LEU A 241 -11.70 15.26 9.16
N ASP A 242 -12.98 15.15 9.55
CA ASP A 242 -14.10 15.11 8.61
C ASP A 242 -14.21 16.39 7.76
N GLN A 243 -14.02 17.55 8.37
CA GLN A 243 -14.04 18.83 7.65
C GLN A 243 -12.85 18.99 6.71
N VAL A 244 -11.66 18.60 7.15
CA VAL A 244 -10.46 18.62 6.29
C VAL A 244 -10.62 17.65 5.13
N ALA A 245 -11.14 16.44 5.37
CA ALA A 245 -11.43 15.48 4.33
C ALA A 245 -12.50 15.97 3.33
N ALA A 246 -13.41 16.85 3.77
CA ALA A 246 -14.38 17.53 2.92
C ALA A 246 -13.80 18.73 2.15
N GLY A 247 -12.53 19.07 2.32
CA GLY A 247 -11.84 20.16 1.64
C GLY A 247 -12.09 21.55 2.25
N VAL A 248 -12.56 21.61 3.51
CA VAL A 248 -12.64 22.87 4.26
C VAL A 248 -11.22 23.34 4.59
N GLU A 249 -10.97 24.65 4.45
CA GLU A 249 -9.67 25.24 4.80
C GLU A 249 -9.30 24.93 6.25
N THR A 250 -8.06 24.50 6.48
CA THR A 250 -7.59 23.92 7.76
C THR A 250 -7.89 24.80 8.98
N GLU A 251 -7.73 26.11 8.87
CA GLU A 251 -8.00 27.03 9.99
C GLU A 251 -9.50 27.15 10.29
N GLU A 252 -10.33 27.26 9.25
CA GLU A 252 -11.79 27.28 9.40
C GLU A 252 -12.28 25.97 10.00
N ALA A 253 -11.76 24.85 9.51
CA ALA A 253 -12.07 23.53 10.04
C ALA A 253 -11.69 23.39 11.52
N PHE A 254 -10.53 23.94 11.90
CA PHE A 254 -10.04 23.89 13.26
C PHE A 254 -10.92 24.70 14.21
N GLU A 255 -11.20 25.96 13.87
CA GLU A 255 -12.04 26.84 14.70
C GLU A 255 -13.44 26.24 14.89
N ALA A 256 -14.03 25.69 13.83
CA ALA A 256 -15.35 25.06 13.88
C ALA A 256 -15.37 23.77 14.72
N ALA A 257 -14.32 22.95 14.66
CA ALA A 257 -14.29 21.66 15.36
C ALA A 257 -13.94 21.79 16.85
N PHE A 258 -12.98 22.66 17.17
CA PHE A 258 -12.42 22.81 18.51
C PHE A 258 -13.05 23.94 19.33
N ASP A 259 -13.84 24.83 18.70
CA ASP A 259 -14.37 26.06 19.32
C ASP A 259 -13.26 26.90 19.98
N ALA A 260 -12.10 26.94 19.32
CA ALA A 260 -10.88 27.51 19.86
C ALA A 260 -9.94 27.95 18.72
N ARG A 261 -9.04 28.89 19.05
CA ARG A 261 -7.95 29.30 18.15
C ARG A 261 -6.73 28.40 18.37
N PHE A 262 -5.83 28.35 17.38
CA PHE A 262 -4.58 27.59 17.49
C PHE A 262 -3.79 27.89 18.76
N SER A 263 -3.71 29.18 19.17
CA SER A 263 -2.97 29.59 20.37
C SER A 263 -3.47 28.92 21.65
N THR A 264 -4.78 28.65 21.74
CA THR A 264 -5.36 27.97 22.90
C THR A 264 -4.85 26.53 22.97
N LEU A 265 -4.85 25.82 21.84
CA LEU A 265 -4.34 24.45 21.80
C LEU A 265 -2.81 24.40 21.98
N GLU A 266 -2.07 25.39 21.49
CA GLU A 266 -0.63 25.51 21.74
C GLU A 266 -0.30 25.65 23.24
N GLU A 267 -1.05 26.49 23.97
CA GLU A 267 -0.91 26.64 25.42
C GLU A 267 -1.23 25.33 26.17
N GLU A 268 -2.29 24.63 25.74
CA GLU A 268 -2.67 23.33 26.29
C GLU A 268 -1.62 22.25 26.03
N LEU A 269 -1.06 22.18 24.82
CA LEU A 269 0.03 21.25 24.50
C LEU A 269 1.29 21.55 25.30
N GLN A 270 1.61 22.82 25.55
CA GLN A 270 2.72 23.21 26.42
C GLN A 270 2.50 22.74 27.86
N ALA A 271 1.29 22.93 28.38
CA ALA A 271 0.92 22.46 29.72
C ALA A 271 1.00 20.93 29.81
N TYR A 272 0.44 20.23 28.81
CA TYR A 272 0.46 18.77 28.72
C TYR A 272 1.89 18.22 28.65
N LEU A 273 2.75 18.79 27.79
CA LEU A 273 4.16 18.42 27.70
C LEU A 273 4.94 18.65 29.00
N ALA A 274 4.48 19.56 29.87
CA ALA A 274 5.10 19.85 31.16
C ALA A 274 4.68 18.85 32.27
N GLU A 275 3.65 18.03 32.05
CA GLU A 275 3.22 17.02 33.00
C GLU A 275 4.34 16.00 33.30
N ALA A 276 4.34 15.49 34.52
CA ALA A 276 5.35 14.53 34.98
C ALA A 276 5.10 13.14 34.37
N ASP A 277 3.84 12.73 34.32
CA ASP A 277 3.39 11.43 33.84
C ASP A 277 2.27 11.63 32.83
N LEU A 278 2.55 11.36 31.55
CA LEU A 278 1.53 11.42 30.50
C LEU A 278 0.65 10.16 30.54
N PRO A 279 -0.67 10.28 30.30
CA PRO A 279 -1.60 9.15 30.34
C PRO A 279 -1.30 8.10 29.25
N VAL A 280 -1.78 6.89 29.49
CA VAL A 280 -1.65 5.73 28.61
C VAL A 280 -3.02 5.07 28.53
N LEU A 281 -3.47 4.74 27.32
CA LEU A 281 -4.70 3.96 27.16
C LEU A 281 -4.42 2.51 27.54
N GLU A 282 -5.15 2.01 28.51
CA GLU A 282 -5.14 0.60 28.90
C GLU A 282 -6.39 -0.08 28.36
N VAL A 283 -6.20 -1.13 27.56
CA VAL A 283 -7.29 -1.98 27.08
C VAL A 283 -7.05 -3.41 27.56
N ALA A 284 -8.10 -4.13 27.95
CA ALA A 284 -7.92 -5.53 28.31
C ALA A 284 -7.49 -6.33 27.06
N ALA A 285 -6.38 -7.06 27.16
CA ALA A 285 -5.82 -7.80 26.02
C ALA A 285 -6.79 -8.86 25.48
N GLY A 286 -7.66 -9.39 26.35
CA GLY A 286 -8.74 -10.32 25.97
C GLY A 286 -9.81 -9.70 25.06
N ASP A 287 -9.97 -8.37 25.09
CA ASP A 287 -10.97 -7.65 24.28
C ASP A 287 -10.46 -7.33 22.87
N LEU A 288 -9.13 -7.32 22.67
CA LEU A 288 -8.47 -6.88 21.42
C LEU A 288 -8.12 -8.00 20.44
N GLY A 289 -8.26 -9.26 20.81
CA GLY A 289 -7.75 -10.38 20.01
C GLY A 289 -8.81 -11.32 19.44
N GLY A 290 -10.09 -11.12 19.76
CA GLY A 290 -11.10 -12.18 19.61
C GLY A 290 -10.60 -13.51 20.21
N VAL A 291 -11.11 -14.66 19.74
CA VAL A 291 -10.50 -15.94 20.08
C VAL A 291 -9.23 -16.13 19.24
N PHE A 292 -8.06 -15.72 19.75
CA PHE A 292 -6.78 -16.03 19.11
C PHE A 292 -6.57 -17.55 19.09
N ARG A 293 -6.81 -18.17 17.93
CA ARG A 293 -6.62 -19.61 17.73
C ARG A 293 -5.30 -19.82 17.00
N SER A 294 -4.25 -20.13 17.74
CA SER A 294 -2.99 -20.52 17.12
C SER A 294 -3.01 -21.98 16.68
N ARG A 295 -2.99 -22.19 15.36
CA ARG A 295 -2.65 -23.48 14.77
C ARG A 295 -1.33 -23.35 14.03
N LEU A 296 -0.26 -23.83 14.65
CA LEU A 296 1.02 -24.01 13.99
C LEU A 296 0.95 -25.23 13.08
N THR A 297 1.35 -25.06 11.83
CA THR A 297 1.42 -26.13 10.82
C THR A 297 2.83 -26.20 10.26
N ALA A 298 3.38 -27.40 10.08
CA ALA A 298 4.69 -27.52 9.44
C ALA A 298 4.62 -27.09 7.98
N LEU A 299 5.61 -26.33 7.51
CA LEU A 299 5.73 -25.96 6.11
C LEU A 299 6.52 -27.02 5.34
N PRO A 300 6.00 -27.52 4.21
CA PRO A 300 6.76 -28.40 3.33
C PRO A 300 8.05 -27.72 2.84
N PRO A 301 9.17 -28.45 2.68
CA PRO A 301 10.44 -27.85 2.27
C PRO A 301 10.39 -27.02 0.98
N ALA A 302 9.57 -27.42 0.00
CA ALA A 302 9.39 -26.67 -1.24
C ALA A 302 8.72 -25.30 -1.00
N GLU A 303 7.66 -25.28 -0.19
CA GLU A 303 6.95 -24.05 0.19
C GLU A 303 7.88 -23.11 0.99
N VAL A 304 8.74 -23.65 1.85
CA VAL A 304 9.75 -22.84 2.57
C VAL A 304 10.66 -22.10 1.60
N GLN A 305 11.20 -22.82 0.61
CA GLN A 305 12.08 -22.24 -0.40
C GLN A 305 11.35 -21.19 -1.23
N TYR A 306 10.11 -21.46 -1.65
CA TYR A 306 9.27 -20.48 -2.32
C TYR A 306 9.07 -19.22 -1.47
N ARG A 307 8.68 -19.33 -0.20
CA ARG A 307 8.42 -18.18 0.68
C ARG A 307 9.66 -17.35 0.95
N LEU A 308 10.81 -17.98 1.16
CA LEU A 308 12.08 -17.27 1.33
C LEU A 308 12.52 -16.57 0.05
N GLY A 309 12.33 -17.21 -1.11
CA GLY A 309 12.53 -16.60 -2.42
C GLY A 309 11.59 -15.41 -2.65
N ASP A 310 10.31 -15.55 -2.30
CA ASP A 310 9.30 -14.50 -2.40
C ASP A 310 9.65 -13.30 -1.52
N LEU A 311 10.01 -13.51 -0.25
CA LEU A 311 10.54 -12.45 0.60
C LEU A 311 11.77 -11.79 -0.04
N ALA A 312 12.75 -12.58 -0.49
CA ALA A 312 13.98 -12.06 -1.06
C ALA A 312 13.79 -11.29 -2.38
N ALA A 313 12.78 -11.66 -3.19
CA ALA A 313 12.43 -10.99 -4.44
C ALA A 313 11.87 -9.57 -4.20
N HIS A 314 11.21 -9.36 -3.06
CA HIS A 314 10.60 -8.10 -2.68
C HIS A 314 11.47 -7.29 -1.71
N ALA A 315 12.34 -7.96 -0.97
CA ALA A 315 13.25 -7.36 -0.01
C ALA A 315 14.56 -6.90 -0.71
N GLY A 316 14.49 -5.73 -1.36
CA GLY A 316 15.65 -4.90 -1.76
C GLY A 316 16.62 -5.53 -2.76
N PRO A 317 17.84 -4.95 -2.94
CA PRO A 317 18.74 -5.29 -4.04
C PRO A 317 19.51 -6.59 -3.77
N ARG A 318 18.79 -7.72 -3.70
CA ARG A 318 19.39 -9.05 -3.75
C ARG A 318 19.73 -9.40 -5.18
N SER A 319 20.80 -10.16 -5.37
CA SER A 319 21.14 -10.61 -6.72
C SER A 319 20.02 -11.50 -7.24
N ALA A 320 19.64 -11.32 -8.51
CA ALA A 320 18.64 -12.18 -9.15
C ALA A 320 19.00 -13.67 -9.04
N GLN A 321 20.29 -14.00 -8.94
CA GLN A 321 20.78 -15.35 -8.71
C GLN A 321 20.40 -15.91 -7.32
N PHE A 322 20.51 -15.11 -6.26
CA PHE A 322 20.12 -15.52 -4.91
C PHE A 322 18.63 -15.86 -4.85
N VAL A 323 17.80 -14.97 -5.41
CA VAL A 323 16.34 -15.17 -5.47
C VAL A 323 15.98 -16.36 -6.35
N ARG A 324 16.58 -16.48 -7.54
CA ARG A 324 16.36 -17.61 -8.45
C ARG A 324 16.71 -18.94 -7.79
N GLY A 325 17.81 -19.02 -7.04
CA GLY A 325 18.23 -20.25 -6.35
C GLY A 325 17.17 -20.80 -5.40
N HIS A 326 16.39 -19.94 -4.75
CA HIS A 326 15.26 -20.37 -3.91
C HIS A 326 14.13 -20.99 -4.74
N PHE A 327 13.74 -20.35 -5.85
CA PHE A 327 12.69 -20.89 -6.72
C PHE A 327 13.12 -22.18 -7.43
N ASP A 328 14.36 -22.25 -7.92
CA ASP A 328 14.92 -23.48 -8.49
C ASP A 328 14.92 -24.61 -7.46
N ARG A 329 15.32 -24.33 -6.21
CA ARG A 329 15.30 -25.32 -5.14
C ARG A 329 13.88 -25.76 -4.77
N ALA A 330 12.90 -24.85 -4.77
CA ALA A 330 11.50 -25.20 -4.58
C ALA A 330 11.02 -26.16 -5.68
N LEU A 331 11.40 -25.93 -6.93
CA LEU A 331 11.04 -26.78 -8.08
C LEU A 331 11.78 -28.13 -8.12
N GLU A 332 13.01 -28.20 -7.62
CA GLU A 332 13.70 -29.48 -7.40
C GLU A 332 12.99 -30.36 -6.37
N LEU A 333 12.47 -29.73 -5.30
CA LEU A 333 11.75 -30.41 -4.23
C LEU A 333 10.31 -30.76 -4.65
N GLN A 334 9.68 -29.91 -5.43
CA GLN A 334 8.32 -30.05 -5.92
C GLN A 334 8.17 -29.43 -7.33
N PRO A 335 8.27 -30.22 -8.41
CA PRO A 335 8.23 -29.71 -9.78
C PRO A 335 6.91 -29.03 -10.18
N ASP A 336 5.81 -29.37 -9.50
CA ASP A 336 4.46 -28.82 -9.70
C ASP A 336 4.13 -27.66 -8.75
N HIS A 337 5.14 -27.00 -8.17
CA HIS A 337 4.96 -25.86 -7.28
C HIS A 337 4.63 -24.56 -8.05
N GLY A 338 3.34 -24.27 -8.26
CA GLY A 338 2.88 -23.10 -9.04
C GLY A 338 3.47 -21.76 -8.57
N GLY A 339 3.56 -21.51 -7.27
CA GLY A 339 4.16 -20.27 -6.74
C GLY A 339 5.63 -20.08 -7.11
N ALA A 340 6.40 -21.15 -7.29
CA ALA A 340 7.81 -21.08 -7.65
C ALA A 340 7.97 -20.80 -9.15
N TRP A 341 7.11 -21.38 -10.00
CA TRP A 341 7.01 -21.01 -11.41
C TRP A 341 6.66 -19.53 -11.58
N ALA A 342 5.70 -19.01 -10.81
CA ALA A 342 5.37 -17.58 -10.81
C ALA A 342 6.54 -16.72 -10.30
N GLY A 343 7.26 -17.16 -9.28
CA GLY A 343 8.48 -16.49 -8.78
C GLY A 343 9.56 -16.36 -9.85
N LEU A 344 9.78 -17.41 -10.66
CA LEU A 344 10.66 -17.32 -11.84
C LEU A 344 10.14 -16.32 -12.87
N GLY A 345 8.83 -16.32 -13.17
CA GLY A 345 8.22 -15.33 -14.07
C GLY A 345 8.42 -13.89 -13.59
N TYR A 346 8.29 -13.66 -12.29
CA TYR A 346 8.55 -12.35 -11.68
C TYR A 346 10.01 -11.90 -11.88
N LEU A 347 10.97 -12.82 -11.75
CA LEU A 347 12.38 -12.51 -12.03
C LEU A 347 12.64 -12.18 -13.50
N GLU A 348 11.98 -12.86 -14.44
CA GLU A 348 12.08 -12.53 -15.87
C GLU A 348 11.51 -11.13 -16.16
N ASP A 349 10.37 -10.77 -15.57
CA ASP A 349 9.79 -9.42 -15.67
C ASP A 349 10.75 -8.35 -15.13
N LEU A 350 11.40 -8.59 -13.98
CA LEU A 350 12.40 -7.66 -13.43
C LEU A 350 13.62 -7.49 -14.33
N GLN A 351 13.90 -8.47 -15.19
CA GLN A 351 14.97 -8.42 -16.20
C GLN A 351 14.49 -7.85 -17.55
N GLY A 352 13.21 -7.48 -17.67
CA GLY A 352 12.60 -6.95 -18.89
C GLY A 352 12.17 -8.03 -19.89
N SER A 353 12.24 -9.31 -19.52
CA SER A 353 11.90 -10.46 -20.37
C SER A 353 10.43 -10.87 -20.20
N SER A 354 9.52 -9.95 -20.52
CA SER A 354 8.08 -10.12 -20.24
C SER A 354 7.39 -11.20 -21.08
N ASP A 355 7.90 -11.53 -22.27
CA ASP A 355 7.36 -12.65 -23.06
C ASP A 355 7.64 -14.00 -22.36
N GLU A 356 8.85 -14.18 -21.85
CA GLU A 356 9.26 -15.35 -21.07
C GLU A 356 8.51 -15.42 -19.74
N ALA A 357 8.33 -14.27 -19.07
CA ALA A 357 7.55 -14.17 -17.83
C ALA A 357 6.11 -14.65 -18.03
N ALA A 358 5.44 -14.24 -19.11
CA ALA A 358 4.08 -14.64 -19.42
C ALA A 358 3.95 -16.16 -19.53
N VAL A 359 4.89 -16.85 -20.20
CA VAL A 359 4.90 -18.32 -20.30
C VAL A 359 5.03 -18.98 -18.93
N LEU A 360 5.88 -18.44 -18.05
CA LEU A 360 6.07 -18.95 -16.69
C LEU A 360 4.83 -18.74 -15.82
N TYR A 361 4.15 -17.60 -15.96
CA TYR A 361 2.88 -17.36 -15.26
C TYR A 361 1.75 -18.27 -15.75
N GLU A 362 1.65 -18.53 -17.05
CA GLU A 362 0.66 -19.47 -17.59
C GLU A 362 0.86 -20.88 -17.01
N LYS A 363 2.10 -21.36 -16.98
CA LYS A 363 2.44 -22.61 -16.31
C LYS A 363 2.10 -22.59 -14.82
N ALA A 364 2.34 -21.48 -14.15
CA ALA A 364 1.98 -21.34 -12.74
C ALA A 364 0.45 -21.40 -12.54
N LEU A 365 -0.35 -20.85 -13.46
CA LEU A 365 -1.82 -20.87 -13.42
C LEU A 365 -2.41 -22.25 -13.76
N GLU A 366 -1.74 -23.06 -14.57
CA GLU A 366 -2.12 -24.48 -14.76
C GLU A 366 -2.08 -25.25 -13.43
N LEU A 367 -1.12 -24.90 -12.56
CA LEU A 367 -0.89 -25.56 -11.27
C LEU A 367 -1.70 -24.92 -10.13
N THR A 368 -1.83 -23.59 -10.14
CA THR A 368 -2.49 -22.79 -9.09
C THR A 368 -3.48 -21.79 -9.72
N PRO A 369 -4.62 -22.24 -10.25
CA PRO A 369 -5.55 -21.38 -11.00
C PRO A 369 -6.29 -20.34 -10.13
N GLY A 370 -6.21 -20.48 -8.80
CA GLY A 370 -6.91 -19.63 -7.82
C GLY A 370 -6.07 -18.52 -7.19
N ASP A 371 -4.81 -18.33 -7.58
CA ASP A 371 -3.99 -17.23 -7.05
C ASP A 371 -4.18 -15.96 -7.89
N PHE A 372 -4.90 -14.98 -7.32
CA PHE A 372 -5.19 -13.71 -7.98
C PHE A 372 -3.92 -12.95 -8.40
N ARG A 373 -2.83 -13.08 -7.64
CA ARG A 373 -1.58 -12.36 -7.90
C ARG A 373 -0.93 -12.85 -9.19
N ILE A 374 -1.02 -14.15 -9.49
CA ILE A 374 -0.46 -14.72 -10.71
C ILE A 374 -1.26 -14.26 -11.94
N HIS A 375 -2.60 -14.19 -11.83
CA HIS A 375 -3.46 -13.61 -12.87
C HIS A 375 -3.11 -12.14 -13.14
N PHE A 376 -2.93 -11.34 -12.09
CA PHE A 376 -2.47 -9.96 -12.23
C PHE A 376 -1.09 -9.86 -12.89
N LEU A 377 -0.13 -10.66 -12.45
CA LEU A 377 1.22 -10.66 -13.00
C LEU A 377 1.24 -11.02 -14.49
N LEU A 378 0.45 -12.02 -14.90
CA LEU A 378 0.25 -12.36 -16.31
C LEU A 378 -0.34 -11.18 -17.08
N GLY A 379 -1.42 -10.58 -16.58
CA GLY A 379 -2.06 -9.44 -17.22
C GLY A 379 -1.13 -8.24 -17.39
N ARG A 380 -0.39 -7.89 -16.33
CA ARG A 380 0.61 -6.81 -16.34
C ARG A 380 1.74 -7.09 -17.33
N SER A 381 2.27 -8.31 -17.35
CA SER A 381 3.38 -8.69 -18.22
C SER A 381 2.98 -8.67 -19.71
N LEU A 382 1.78 -9.18 -20.03
CA LEU A 382 1.22 -9.10 -21.38
C LEU A 382 1.00 -7.65 -21.83
N LEU A 383 0.57 -6.76 -20.93
CA LEU A 383 0.37 -5.33 -21.22
C LEU A 383 1.70 -4.59 -21.40
N GLN A 384 2.72 -4.91 -20.58
CA GLN A 384 4.05 -4.29 -20.66
C GLN A 384 4.70 -4.49 -22.04
N VAL A 385 4.55 -5.68 -22.64
CA VAL A 385 5.04 -5.96 -24.00
C VAL A 385 4.40 -5.04 -25.04
N LEU A 386 3.13 -4.65 -24.85
CA LEU A 386 2.43 -3.73 -25.74
C LEU A 386 2.89 -2.28 -25.56
N ALA A 387 3.07 -1.84 -24.31
CA ALA A 387 3.49 -0.47 -24.00
C ALA A 387 4.85 -0.10 -24.62
N VAL A 388 5.79 -1.06 -24.69
CA VAL A 388 7.12 -0.89 -25.30
C VAL A 388 7.06 -0.69 -26.82
N ARG A 389 6.00 -1.16 -27.50
CA ARG A 389 5.85 -1.09 -28.97
C ARG A 389 5.29 0.24 -29.48
N GLY A 390 4.97 1.18 -28.58
CA GLY A 390 4.63 2.56 -28.93
C GLY A 390 3.14 2.80 -29.25
N TYR A 391 2.71 4.04 -29.02
CA TYR A 391 1.33 4.51 -29.09
C TYR A 391 1.01 5.08 -30.48
N GLU A 392 1.04 4.25 -31.53
CA GLU A 392 0.78 4.73 -32.90
C GLU A 392 -0.14 3.80 -33.69
N GLY A 393 -1.42 3.73 -33.28
CA GLY A 393 -2.48 3.10 -34.06
C GLY A 393 -3.49 2.31 -33.24
N SER A 394 -4.60 1.94 -33.89
CA SER A 394 -5.55 0.98 -33.34
C SER A 394 -4.88 -0.39 -33.30
N LEU A 395 -4.67 -0.94 -32.10
CA LEU A 395 -4.12 -2.29 -31.93
C LEU A 395 -4.93 -3.31 -32.74
N ALA A 396 -4.25 -4.18 -33.47
CA ALA A 396 -4.88 -5.18 -34.33
C ALA A 396 -4.06 -6.48 -34.34
N GLY A 397 -4.68 -7.56 -34.84
CA GLY A 397 -4.00 -8.84 -34.99
C GLY A 397 -3.51 -9.42 -33.66
N GLU A 398 -2.25 -9.85 -33.62
CA GLU A 398 -1.65 -10.50 -32.45
C GLU A 398 -1.57 -9.57 -31.23
N ASP A 399 -1.33 -8.28 -31.44
CA ASP A 399 -1.25 -7.31 -30.34
C ASP A 399 -2.62 -7.07 -29.70
N LEU A 400 -3.70 -7.06 -30.49
CA LEU A 400 -5.07 -7.02 -29.96
C LEU A 400 -5.40 -8.31 -29.20
N ALA A 401 -5.08 -9.48 -29.77
CA ALA A 401 -5.30 -10.76 -29.10
C ALA A 401 -4.53 -10.86 -27.77
N ARG A 402 -3.31 -10.29 -27.72
CA ARG A 402 -2.50 -10.17 -26.50
C ARG A 402 -3.15 -9.24 -25.48
N LEU A 403 -3.64 -8.07 -25.91
CA LEU A 403 -4.36 -7.14 -25.02
C LEU A 403 -5.62 -7.79 -24.42
N GLU A 404 -6.41 -8.48 -25.23
CA GLU A 404 -7.61 -9.19 -24.77
C GLU A 404 -7.26 -10.31 -23.79
N ARG A 405 -6.11 -10.99 -23.97
CA ARG A 405 -5.59 -11.95 -22.96
C ARG A 405 -5.23 -11.24 -21.66
N ALA A 406 -4.59 -10.07 -21.73
CA ALA A 406 -4.25 -9.28 -20.55
C ALA A 406 -5.51 -8.86 -19.77
N ILE A 407 -6.54 -8.37 -20.46
CA ILE A 407 -7.83 -7.99 -19.88
C ILE A 407 -8.46 -9.18 -19.16
N ARG A 408 -8.58 -10.35 -19.81
CA ARG A 408 -9.14 -11.56 -19.19
C ARG A 408 -8.39 -12.01 -17.94
N ALA A 409 -7.05 -11.93 -17.95
CA ALA A 409 -6.25 -12.26 -16.78
C ALA A 409 -6.51 -11.28 -15.63
N LEU A 410 -6.59 -9.98 -15.92
CA LEU A 410 -6.87 -8.94 -14.91
C LEU A 410 -8.30 -9.04 -14.35
N GLU A 411 -9.28 -9.32 -15.20
CA GLU A 411 -10.66 -9.61 -14.78
C GLU A 411 -10.68 -10.82 -13.85
N ARG A 412 -9.98 -11.90 -14.20
CA ARG A 412 -9.90 -13.09 -13.34
C ARG A 412 -9.21 -12.81 -12.01
N SER A 413 -8.20 -11.94 -11.99
CA SER A 413 -7.60 -11.45 -10.75
C SER A 413 -8.62 -10.72 -9.88
N LEU A 414 -9.46 -9.86 -10.47
CA LEU A 414 -10.49 -9.10 -9.76
C LEU A 414 -11.70 -9.96 -9.36
N GLU A 415 -12.01 -11.04 -10.08
CA GLU A 415 -13.00 -12.03 -9.63
C GLU A 415 -12.56 -12.73 -8.35
N LEU A 416 -11.26 -13.01 -8.22
CA LEU A 416 -10.66 -13.67 -7.06
C LEU A 416 -10.39 -12.69 -5.91
N HIS A 417 -10.05 -11.44 -6.22
CA HIS A 417 -9.82 -10.38 -5.25
C HIS A 417 -10.35 -9.02 -5.78
N PRO A 418 -11.64 -8.70 -5.53
CA PRO A 418 -12.32 -7.56 -6.14
C PRO A 418 -11.68 -6.20 -5.88
N ASP A 419 -11.08 -6.01 -4.71
CA ASP A 419 -10.51 -4.74 -4.28
C ASP A 419 -8.99 -4.66 -4.48
N PHE A 420 -8.43 -5.43 -5.41
CA PHE A 420 -7.00 -5.39 -5.74
C PHE A 420 -6.63 -4.07 -6.46
N PRO A 421 -5.96 -3.09 -5.81
CA PRO A 421 -5.78 -1.76 -6.38
C PRO A 421 -4.98 -1.77 -7.68
N GLU A 422 -3.92 -2.58 -7.76
CA GLU A 422 -3.02 -2.62 -8.90
C GLU A 422 -3.61 -3.39 -10.09
N ALA A 423 -4.43 -4.41 -9.86
CA ALA A 423 -5.20 -5.02 -10.93
C ALA A 423 -6.29 -4.08 -11.47
N LEU A 424 -6.95 -3.30 -10.60
CA LEU A 424 -7.88 -2.25 -11.05
C LEU A 424 -7.16 -1.21 -11.92
N ALA A 425 -6.04 -0.67 -11.44
CA ALA A 425 -5.25 0.31 -12.20
C ALA A 425 -4.78 -0.24 -13.55
N THR A 426 -4.30 -1.49 -13.58
CA THR A 426 -3.76 -2.13 -14.78
C THR A 426 -4.86 -2.50 -15.77
N LEU A 427 -6.02 -2.96 -15.30
CA LEU A 427 -7.18 -3.22 -16.16
C LEU A 427 -7.70 -1.92 -16.79
N GLY A 428 -7.78 -0.86 -15.97
CA GLY A 428 -8.10 0.48 -16.45
C GLY A 428 -7.14 0.96 -17.55
N ALA A 429 -5.84 0.80 -17.33
CA ALA A 429 -4.82 1.10 -18.34
C ALA A 429 -5.01 0.24 -19.59
N ALA A 430 -5.29 -1.06 -19.48
CA ALA A 430 -5.55 -1.93 -20.62
C ALA A 430 -6.71 -1.41 -21.49
N TRP A 431 -7.79 -0.91 -20.86
CA TRP A 431 -8.91 -0.28 -21.57
C TRP A 431 -8.54 1.05 -22.25
N VAL A 432 -7.59 1.80 -21.71
CA VAL A 432 -7.03 2.99 -22.40
C VAL A 432 -6.36 2.60 -23.71
N TYR A 433 -5.79 1.41 -23.84
CA TYR A 433 -5.17 0.93 -25.09
C TYR A 433 -6.16 0.22 -26.03
N HIS A 434 -7.27 -0.32 -25.50
CA HIS A 434 -8.20 -1.12 -26.30
C HIS A 434 -8.82 -0.32 -27.45
N PRO A 435 -8.87 -0.84 -28.69
CA PRO A 435 -9.50 -0.14 -29.82
C PRO A 435 -10.94 0.29 -29.58
N ARG A 436 -11.69 -0.50 -28.81
CA ARG A 436 -13.08 -0.27 -28.45
C ARG A 436 -13.17 -0.19 -26.92
N PRO A 437 -12.87 0.96 -26.32
CA PRO A 437 -12.92 1.09 -24.87
C PRO A 437 -14.36 0.92 -24.37
N GLU A 438 -14.51 0.42 -23.14
CA GLU A 438 -15.80 0.20 -22.49
C GLU A 438 -15.94 1.08 -21.24
N GLU A 439 -17.20 1.42 -20.90
CA GLU A 439 -17.55 2.15 -19.67
C GLU A 439 -17.01 1.47 -18.40
N GLU A 440 -16.87 0.15 -18.42
CA GLU A 440 -16.35 -0.59 -17.27
C GLU A 440 -14.92 -0.15 -16.93
N GLY A 441 -14.09 0.19 -17.92
CA GLY A 441 -12.75 0.71 -17.67
C GLY A 441 -12.74 2.00 -16.84
N LEU A 442 -13.73 2.89 -17.03
CA LEU A 442 -13.88 4.09 -16.20
C LEU A 442 -14.31 3.77 -14.77
N ARG A 443 -15.20 2.80 -14.59
CA ARG A 443 -15.63 2.37 -13.26
C ARG A 443 -14.47 1.75 -12.49
N VAL A 444 -13.69 0.91 -13.16
CA VAL A 444 -12.50 0.26 -12.63
C VAL A 444 -11.44 1.31 -12.24
N LEU A 445 -11.16 2.31 -13.08
CA LEU A 445 -10.22 3.39 -12.76
C LEU A 445 -10.71 4.27 -11.61
N ALA A 446 -12.01 4.55 -11.55
CA ALA A 446 -12.60 5.29 -10.43
C ALA A 446 -12.45 4.53 -9.10
N ARG A 447 -12.54 3.19 -9.12
CA ARG A 447 -12.24 2.33 -7.95
C ARG A 447 -10.75 2.32 -7.64
N ALA A 448 -9.87 2.18 -8.64
CA ALA A 448 -8.41 2.22 -8.45
C ALA A 448 -7.97 3.51 -7.76
N ARG A 449 -8.49 4.67 -8.18
CA ARG A 449 -8.16 5.98 -7.60
C ARG A 449 -8.54 6.12 -6.12
N ARG A 450 -9.56 5.38 -5.64
CA ARG A 450 -9.92 5.40 -4.21
C ARG A 450 -8.83 4.75 -3.35
N TRP A 451 -8.22 3.68 -3.85
CA TRP A 451 -7.14 2.95 -3.18
C TRP A 451 -5.76 3.57 -3.45
N LEU A 452 -5.60 4.24 -4.58
CA LEU A 452 -4.34 4.82 -5.06
C LEU A 452 -4.50 6.32 -5.34
N PRO A 453 -4.87 7.16 -4.35
CA PRO A 453 -5.19 8.57 -4.58
C PRO A 453 -3.98 9.40 -5.04
N GLU A 454 -2.76 8.96 -4.72
CA GLU A 454 -1.51 9.64 -5.08
C GLU A 454 -0.94 9.20 -6.44
N ARG A 455 -1.54 8.20 -7.10
CA ARG A 455 -1.05 7.68 -8.38
C ARG A 455 -1.54 8.52 -9.55
N ALA A 456 -0.72 9.47 -9.97
CA ALA A 456 -1.00 10.36 -11.10
C ALA A 456 -1.33 9.64 -12.42
N ASP A 457 -0.69 8.51 -12.69
CA ASP A 457 -0.96 7.70 -13.87
C ASP A 457 -2.38 7.09 -13.88
N VAL A 458 -2.96 6.79 -12.71
CA VAL A 458 -4.35 6.30 -12.62
C VAL A 458 -5.33 7.40 -13.03
N VAL A 459 -5.10 8.63 -12.56
CA VAL A 459 -5.91 9.79 -12.93
C VAL A 459 -5.70 10.14 -14.41
N PHE A 460 -4.47 10.09 -14.90
CA PHE A 460 -4.15 10.25 -16.32
C PHE A 460 -4.93 9.25 -17.17
N ASN A 461 -4.84 7.97 -16.85
CA ASN A 461 -5.55 6.90 -17.58
C ASN A 461 -7.07 7.11 -17.52
N GLN A 462 -7.62 7.50 -16.37
CA GLN A 462 -9.06 7.79 -16.23
C GLN A 462 -9.48 8.98 -17.08
N THR A 463 -8.65 10.02 -17.13
CA THR A 463 -8.88 11.23 -17.92
C THR A 463 -8.88 10.91 -19.42
N VAL A 464 -7.87 10.18 -19.88
CA VAL A 464 -7.74 9.78 -21.29
C VAL A 464 -8.89 8.84 -21.69
N LEU A 465 -9.23 7.85 -20.86
CA LEU A 465 -10.34 6.94 -21.15
C LEU A 465 -11.69 7.67 -21.22
N ALA A 466 -11.91 8.66 -20.36
CA ALA A 466 -13.11 9.50 -20.40
C ALA A 466 -13.21 10.26 -21.73
N GLY A 467 -12.09 10.82 -22.21
CA GLY A 467 -12.01 11.42 -23.54
C GLY A 467 -12.30 10.42 -24.66
N ARG A 468 -11.70 9.22 -24.60
CA ARG A 468 -11.94 8.15 -25.60
C ARG A 468 -13.40 7.70 -25.68
N LEU A 469 -14.12 7.73 -24.56
CA LEU A 469 -15.54 7.39 -24.48
C LEU A 469 -16.47 8.59 -24.79
N GLY A 470 -15.91 9.79 -24.99
CA GLY A 470 -16.67 11.00 -25.28
C GLY A 470 -17.22 11.73 -24.05
N HIS A 471 -16.82 11.34 -22.84
CA HIS A 471 -17.21 11.98 -21.58
C HIS A 471 -16.41 13.26 -21.32
N ARG A 472 -16.55 14.25 -22.21
CA ARG A 472 -15.75 15.48 -22.23
C ARG A 472 -15.79 16.26 -20.93
N ALA A 473 -16.97 16.44 -20.35
CA ALA A 473 -17.13 17.15 -19.08
C ALA A 473 -16.36 16.45 -17.94
N GLN A 474 -16.39 15.11 -17.91
CA GLN A 474 -15.65 14.32 -16.94
C GLN A 474 -14.15 14.39 -17.20
N ALA A 475 -13.70 14.23 -18.44
CA ALA A 475 -12.30 14.33 -18.82
C ALA A 475 -11.72 15.71 -18.43
N ARG A 476 -12.45 16.80 -18.73
CA ARG A 476 -12.06 18.16 -18.35
C ARG A 476 -11.99 18.36 -16.85
N SER A 477 -12.99 17.86 -16.12
CA SER A 477 -13.02 17.93 -14.65
C SER A 477 -11.85 17.16 -14.02
N LEU A 478 -11.51 15.98 -14.53
CA LEU A 478 -10.36 15.20 -14.06
C LEU A 478 -9.04 15.88 -14.40
N LEU A 479 -8.91 16.39 -15.63
CA LEU A 479 -7.70 17.06 -16.10
C LEU A 479 -7.37 18.28 -15.23
N HIS A 480 -8.28 19.26 -15.13
CA HIS A 480 -7.98 20.52 -14.45
C HIS A 480 -8.22 20.45 -12.94
N GLY A 481 -9.20 19.65 -12.49
CA GLY A 481 -9.57 19.56 -11.09
C GLY A 481 -8.72 18.58 -10.28
N VAL A 482 -8.02 17.64 -10.93
CA VAL A 482 -7.28 16.58 -10.23
C VAL A 482 -5.87 16.39 -10.79
N LEU A 483 -5.73 16.12 -12.10
CA LEU A 483 -4.45 15.74 -12.70
C LEU A 483 -3.45 16.90 -12.73
N GLU A 484 -3.85 18.07 -13.20
CA GLU A 484 -2.98 19.25 -13.32
C GLU A 484 -2.47 19.75 -11.97
N PRO A 485 -3.29 19.87 -10.90
CA PRO A 485 -2.80 20.18 -9.56
C PRO A 485 -1.83 19.13 -8.99
N MET A 486 -2.03 17.85 -9.31
CA MET A 486 -1.28 16.73 -8.73
C MET A 486 0.04 16.45 -9.46
N ALA A 487 0.03 16.45 -10.79
CA ALA A 487 1.14 16.00 -11.64
C ALA A 487 1.82 17.14 -12.40
N GLY A 488 1.31 18.37 -12.29
CA GLY A 488 1.85 19.54 -12.95
C GLY A 488 1.51 19.65 -14.44
N PRO A 489 2.00 20.71 -15.10
CA PRO A 489 1.58 21.07 -16.45
C PRO A 489 2.05 20.08 -17.53
N GLU A 490 3.17 19.38 -17.33
CA GLU A 490 3.70 18.46 -18.34
C GLU A 490 2.80 17.23 -18.55
N MET A 491 2.39 16.56 -17.47
CA MET A 491 1.48 15.42 -17.57
C MET A 491 0.07 15.85 -17.97
N ALA A 492 -0.36 17.04 -17.54
CA ALA A 492 -1.62 17.64 -17.98
C ALA A 492 -1.62 17.87 -19.50
N GLU A 493 -0.52 18.37 -20.06
CA GLU A 493 -0.39 18.56 -21.51
C GLU A 493 -0.41 17.21 -22.24
N GLN A 494 0.34 16.21 -21.77
CA GLN A 494 0.29 14.85 -22.34
C GLN A 494 -1.14 14.28 -22.34
N ALA A 495 -1.92 14.53 -21.29
CA ALA A 495 -3.31 14.10 -21.21
C ALA A 495 -4.20 14.88 -22.21
N ARG A 496 -4.02 16.20 -22.34
CA ARG A 496 -4.69 17.04 -23.35
C ARG A 496 -4.45 16.49 -24.75
N GLU A 497 -3.19 16.23 -25.10
CA GLU A 497 -2.85 15.69 -26.42
C GLU A 497 -3.52 14.32 -26.65
N ALA A 498 -3.51 13.45 -25.63
CA ALA A 498 -4.10 12.12 -25.72
C ALA A 498 -5.61 12.15 -25.89
N ILE A 499 -6.31 13.05 -25.19
CA ILE A 499 -7.75 13.31 -25.35
C ILE A 499 -8.04 13.83 -26.76
N ALA A 500 -7.27 14.81 -27.24
CA ALA A 500 -7.42 15.37 -28.59
C ALA A 500 -7.23 14.30 -29.68
N ARG A 501 -6.19 13.46 -29.56
CA ARG A 501 -5.96 12.31 -30.46
C ARG A 501 -7.14 11.33 -30.45
N ALA A 502 -7.65 11.02 -29.26
CA ALA A 502 -8.77 10.11 -29.08
C ALA A 502 -10.06 10.62 -29.74
N GLU A 503 -10.41 11.88 -29.50
CA GLU A 503 -11.59 12.53 -30.08
C GLU A 503 -11.49 12.60 -31.61
N LEU A 504 -10.30 12.90 -32.17
CA LEU A 504 -10.07 12.88 -33.61
C LEU A 504 -10.26 11.47 -34.21
N LEU A 505 -9.75 10.43 -33.54
CA LEU A 505 -9.93 9.05 -33.99
C LEU A 505 -11.41 8.64 -33.97
N ARG A 506 -12.11 8.96 -32.88
CA ARG A 506 -13.55 8.71 -32.73
C ARG A 506 -14.35 9.41 -33.83
N ALA A 507 -14.07 10.68 -34.12
CA ALA A 507 -14.74 11.41 -35.18
C ALA A 507 -14.51 10.78 -36.57
N ARG A 508 -13.32 10.25 -36.85
CA ARG A 508 -13.04 9.50 -38.08
C ARG A 508 -13.87 8.21 -38.16
N ASP A 509 -14.01 7.50 -37.06
CA ASP A 509 -14.77 6.26 -37.02
C ASP A 509 -16.28 6.50 -37.15
N LEU A 510 -16.82 7.54 -36.50
CA LEU A 510 -18.20 8.01 -36.70
C LEU A 510 -18.46 8.40 -38.16
N ALA A 511 -17.56 9.18 -38.77
CA ALA A 511 -17.67 9.57 -40.17
C ALA A 511 -17.64 8.36 -41.12
N ARG A 512 -16.80 7.36 -40.85
CA ARG A 512 -16.78 6.09 -41.60
C ARG A 512 -18.05 5.26 -41.39
N GLY A 513 -18.63 5.32 -40.20
CA GLY A 513 -19.91 4.68 -39.84
C GLY A 513 -21.15 5.36 -40.42
N GLY A 514 -21.00 6.56 -41.01
CA GLY A 514 -22.10 7.34 -41.58
C GLY A 514 -22.75 8.32 -40.61
N GLU A 515 -22.24 8.43 -39.39
CA GLU A 515 -22.70 9.34 -38.33
C GLU A 515 -22.06 10.73 -38.50
N VAL A 516 -22.29 11.36 -39.66
CA VAL A 516 -21.60 12.59 -40.08
C VAL A 516 -21.89 13.78 -39.17
N GLU A 517 -23.13 13.93 -38.68
CA GLU A 517 -23.48 15.02 -37.76
C GLU A 517 -22.71 14.93 -36.43
N GLU A 518 -22.63 13.74 -35.85
CA GLU A 518 -21.87 13.50 -34.61
C GLU A 518 -20.36 13.69 -34.82
N ALA A 519 -19.83 13.22 -35.95
CA ALA A 519 -18.43 13.43 -36.31
C ALA A 519 -18.10 14.93 -36.45
N THR A 520 -18.94 15.69 -37.15
CA THR A 520 -18.78 17.14 -37.35
C THR A 520 -18.88 17.90 -36.03
N ALA A 521 -19.85 17.57 -35.17
CA ALA A 521 -19.99 18.16 -33.85
C ALA A 521 -18.76 17.87 -32.96
N ALA A 522 -18.23 16.64 -33.05
CA ALA A 522 -17.04 16.25 -32.30
C ALA A 522 -15.80 17.04 -32.73
N LEU A 523 -15.61 17.24 -34.04
CA LEU A 523 -14.48 17.97 -34.63
C LEU A 523 -14.54 19.46 -34.37
N ARG A 524 -15.71 20.10 -34.43
CA ARG A 524 -15.87 21.52 -34.10
C ARG A 524 -15.43 21.81 -32.67
N ALA A 525 -15.89 21.00 -31.72
CA ALA A 525 -15.49 21.15 -30.33
C ALA A 525 -13.97 20.97 -30.13
N LEU A 526 -13.35 20.06 -30.89
CA LEU A 526 -11.90 19.85 -30.84
C LEU A 526 -11.12 21.04 -31.39
N VAL A 527 -11.62 21.71 -32.44
CA VAL A 527 -11.03 22.93 -32.99
C VAL A 527 -11.20 24.12 -32.04
N GLU A 528 -12.35 24.25 -31.39
CA GLU A 528 -12.66 25.34 -30.46
C GLU A 528 -11.84 25.30 -29.15
N GLU A 529 -11.37 24.11 -28.74
CA GLU A 529 -10.59 23.94 -27.50
C GLU A 529 -9.13 24.44 -27.58
N ASP A 530 -8.68 24.98 -28.72
CA ASP A 530 -7.37 25.62 -28.93
C ASP A 530 -6.18 24.76 -28.43
N TYR A 531 -6.20 23.46 -28.73
CA TYR A 531 -5.04 22.59 -28.51
C TYR A 531 -3.88 23.06 -29.38
N ASP A 532 -2.76 23.44 -28.75
CA ASP A 532 -1.55 24.00 -29.40
C ASP A 532 -0.72 22.94 -30.16
N LEU A 533 -1.38 22.13 -31.00
CA LEU A 533 -0.82 20.91 -31.58
C LEU A 533 -1.14 20.73 -33.08
N PRO A 534 -0.32 19.97 -33.84
CA PRO A 534 -0.59 19.54 -35.23
C PRO A 534 -1.94 18.83 -35.45
N LEU A 535 -2.58 18.41 -34.36
CA LEU A 535 -3.88 17.74 -34.33
C LEU A 535 -5.06 18.67 -34.65
N ALA A 536 -4.99 19.95 -34.26
CA ALA A 536 -6.04 20.93 -34.56
C ALA A 536 -6.18 21.14 -36.08
N ALA A 537 -5.05 21.22 -36.80
CA ALA A 537 -5.04 21.29 -38.26
C ALA A 537 -5.62 20.02 -38.90
N SER A 538 -5.34 18.84 -38.33
CA SER A 538 -5.90 17.56 -38.80
C SER A 538 -7.41 17.46 -38.54
N ALA A 539 -7.88 18.01 -37.42
CA ALA A 539 -9.30 18.08 -37.08
C ALA A 539 -10.03 19.05 -38.01
N GLN A 540 -9.49 20.25 -38.24
CA GLN A 540 -10.04 21.24 -39.15
C GLN A 540 -10.13 20.70 -40.59
N ALA A 541 -9.07 20.06 -41.09
CA ALA A 541 -9.08 19.48 -42.43
C ALA A 541 -10.16 18.39 -42.62
N LEU A 542 -10.40 17.57 -41.58
CA LEU A 542 -11.46 16.58 -41.63
C LEU A 542 -12.85 17.23 -41.53
N LEU A 543 -12.99 18.27 -40.70
CA LEU A 543 -14.22 19.04 -40.56
C LEU A 543 -14.62 19.66 -41.90
N ASP A 544 -13.70 20.38 -42.55
CA ASP A 544 -13.92 20.99 -43.87
C ASP A 544 -14.34 19.95 -44.92
N ALA A 545 -13.74 18.76 -44.87
CA ALA A 545 -14.05 17.67 -45.79
C ALA A 545 -15.43 17.04 -45.57
N LEU A 546 -15.97 17.09 -44.35
CA LEU A 546 -17.31 16.61 -44.01
C LEU A 546 -18.38 17.67 -44.29
N GLU A 547 -18.07 18.95 -44.08
CA GLU A 547 -19.00 20.07 -44.34
C GLU A 547 -19.11 20.42 -45.84
N GLY A 548 -18.08 20.11 -46.63
CA GLY A 548 -18.04 20.32 -48.08
C GLY A 548 -18.67 19.21 -48.94
N ARG A 549 -19.27 18.19 -48.33
CA ARG A 549 -19.98 17.07 -48.98
C ARG A 549 -21.48 17.19 -48.74
#